data_AF-A0A943GT58-F1
#
_entry.id   AF-A0A943GT58-F1
#
_cell.length_a   1.000
_cell.length_b   1.000
_cell.length_c   1.000
_cell.angle_alpha   90.00
_cell.angle_beta   90.00
_cell.angle_gamma   90.00
#
_symmetry.space_group_name_H-M   'P 1'
#
loop_
_entity.id
_entity.type
_entity.pdbx_description
1 polymer ?
#
loop_
_entity_poly.entity_id
_entity_poly.type
_entity_poly.pdbx_seq_one_letter_code
_entity_poly.pdbx_strand_id
1 'polypeptide(L)'
;MFKKIGIVLICVAMAATVFAGCSKKNTDNETPSGGLEDSAQEFGFEEDEDGNTVAVEYDGDKAYVIDDNGNRTGEVIKHPKNRGEKTPETKANTASDDNGKTPNKQEDRPNVPNKTDGEETKKELTTLPFDDIKVPSTSASGKKVKFSNADVATVTHMLEVPYLYMASYENTDQVPISIATHVACWMLERENLNTSSFASGTVVIDLFNYFDRTVVSFKTECNSYTGNGATNAAPITYNSDNDTFKITSDYEAATHEVTITEIQNLGNNNYYKVIGTVKAANGSNCKATKVEAVIQKNKLDSSLGFSVKALKWS
;
A
#
# COMPACT_ATOMS: atom_id res chain seq x y z
N MET A 1 8.03 -23.26 -20.98
CA MET A 1 6.79 -22.54 -21.38
C MET A 1 6.87 -21.17 -20.75
N PHE A 2 6.88 -20.12 -21.57
CA PHE A 2 6.94 -18.74 -21.10
C PHE A 2 5.54 -18.36 -20.60
N LYS A 3 5.36 -18.26 -19.29
CA LYS A 3 4.14 -17.71 -18.68
C LYS A 3 4.08 -16.22 -19.03
N LYS A 4 3.00 -15.78 -19.67
CA LYS A 4 2.71 -14.36 -19.88
C LYS A 4 2.05 -13.86 -18.61
N ILE A 5 2.70 -12.96 -17.88
CA ILE A 5 2.14 -12.35 -16.68
C ILE A 5 1.41 -11.08 -17.14
N GLY A 6 0.08 -11.13 -17.15
CA GLY A 6 -0.76 -9.96 -17.40
C GLY A 6 -0.71 -9.02 -16.20
N ILE A 7 -0.23 -7.80 -16.41
CA ILE A 7 -0.30 -6.73 -15.41
C ILE A 7 -1.75 -6.24 -15.39
N VAL A 8 -2.51 -6.56 -14.35
CA VAL A 8 -3.84 -5.99 -14.13
C VAL A 8 -3.72 -4.82 -13.15
N LEU A 9 -3.71 -3.60 -13.68
CA LEU A 9 -3.99 -2.38 -12.93
C LEU A 9 -5.49 -2.11 -13.06
N ILE A 10 -6.26 -2.22 -11.96
CA ILE A 10 -7.65 -1.79 -11.94
C ILE A 10 -7.75 -0.49 -11.15
N CYS A 11 -8.22 0.57 -11.82
CA CYS A 11 -8.65 1.80 -11.17
C CYS A 11 -10.07 1.61 -10.65
N VAL A 12 -10.22 1.28 -9.37
CA VAL A 12 -11.55 1.26 -8.73
C VAL A 12 -12.04 2.69 -8.59
N ALA A 13 -12.86 3.14 -9.55
CA ALA A 13 -13.57 4.40 -9.46
C ALA A 13 -14.75 4.24 -8.48
N MET A 14 -14.54 4.54 -7.20
CA MET A 14 -15.64 4.61 -6.24
C MET A 14 -16.56 5.77 -6.61
N ALA A 15 -17.69 5.45 -7.25
CA ALA A 15 -18.80 6.37 -7.39
C ALA A 15 -19.34 6.65 -5.98
N ALA A 16 -19.09 7.86 -5.46
CA ALA A 16 -19.75 8.38 -4.27
C ALA A 16 -21.25 8.54 -4.56
N THR A 17 -22.02 7.46 -4.44
CA THR A 17 -23.48 7.56 -4.42
C THR A 17 -23.89 8.15 -3.09
N VAL A 18 -24.24 9.43 -3.13
CA VAL A 18 -24.88 10.18 -2.06
C VAL A 18 -26.10 9.40 -1.58
N PHE A 19 -25.99 8.71 -0.45
CA PHE A 19 -27.17 8.17 0.24
C PHE A 19 -27.93 9.35 0.85
N ALA A 20 -28.92 9.85 0.11
CA ALA A 20 -29.95 10.75 0.62
C ALA A 20 -30.86 9.97 1.59
N GLY A 21 -30.42 9.83 2.84
CA GLY A 21 -31.23 9.35 3.94
C GLY A 21 -32.13 10.46 4.49
N CYS A 22 -33.35 10.57 3.98
CA CYS A 22 -34.39 11.36 4.64
C CYS A 22 -34.94 10.63 5.87
N SER A 23 -34.66 11.11 7.09
CA SER A 23 -35.69 11.18 8.14
C SER A 23 -35.29 11.98 9.38
N LYS A 24 -36.09 13.03 9.64
CA LYS A 24 -36.49 13.68 10.90
C LYS A 24 -35.42 14.18 11.90
N LYS A 25 -35.46 15.52 12.08
CA LYS A 25 -34.96 16.33 13.21
C LYS A 25 -35.08 15.64 14.57
N ASN A 26 -33.96 15.55 15.28
CA ASN A 26 -33.79 16.16 16.60
C ASN A 26 -32.30 16.45 16.84
N THR A 27 -32.05 17.67 17.33
CA THR A 27 -30.79 18.18 17.87
C THR A 27 -30.39 17.40 19.11
N ASP A 28 -29.18 16.83 19.13
CA ASP A 28 -28.12 17.14 20.10
C ASP A 28 -26.84 16.34 19.78
N ASN A 29 -25.70 16.93 20.13
CA ASN A 29 -24.32 16.51 19.86
C ASN A 29 -24.02 15.05 20.23
N GLU A 30 -23.53 14.29 19.25
CA GLU A 30 -22.33 13.45 19.25
C GLU A 30 -22.36 12.69 17.92
N THR A 31 -21.37 12.89 17.05
CA THR A 31 -21.25 12.08 15.82
C THR A 31 -20.69 10.73 16.25
N PRO A 32 -21.45 9.61 16.19
CA PRO A 32 -20.81 8.32 16.21
C PRO A 32 -20.07 8.19 14.88
N SER A 33 -18.77 7.91 14.93
CA SER A 33 -18.02 7.41 13.79
C SER A 33 -18.70 6.12 13.36
N GLY A 34 -19.64 6.22 12.40
CA GLY A 34 -20.36 5.10 11.84
C GLY A 34 -19.38 4.20 11.11
N GLY A 35 -18.99 3.10 11.76
CA GLY A 35 -18.31 1.99 11.11
C GLY A 35 -19.21 1.43 10.00
N LEU A 36 -18.57 1.03 8.89
CA LEU A 36 -19.21 0.17 7.89
C LEU A 36 -19.42 -1.23 8.48
N GLU A 37 -20.38 -1.36 9.38
CA GLU A 37 -20.94 -2.66 9.79
C GLU A 37 -22.31 -2.80 9.11
N ASP A 38 -22.29 -3.29 7.87
CA ASP A 38 -23.13 -4.39 7.37
C ASP A 38 -22.95 -4.52 5.85
N SER A 39 -22.45 -5.68 5.41
CA SER A 39 -22.30 -6.09 4.00
C SER A 39 -21.38 -5.22 3.11
N ALA A 40 -20.17 -4.91 3.58
CA ALA A 40 -19.15 -4.40 2.66
C ALA A 40 -18.87 -5.47 1.58
N GLN A 41 -19.13 -5.15 0.31
CA GLN A 41 -18.63 -5.93 -0.82
C GLN A 41 -17.11 -6.04 -0.67
N GLU A 42 -16.62 -7.27 -0.48
CA GLU A 42 -15.21 -7.53 -0.28
C GLU A 42 -14.57 -7.72 -1.65
N PHE A 43 -13.70 -6.79 -2.05
CA PHE A 43 -12.95 -6.89 -3.30
C PHE A 43 -11.55 -7.44 -3.04
N GLY A 44 -11.01 -8.19 -3.99
CA GLY A 44 -9.65 -8.68 -3.94
C GLY A 44 -9.13 -9.09 -5.31
N PHE A 45 -8.08 -9.89 -5.30
CA PHE A 45 -7.43 -10.38 -6.51
C PHE A 45 -7.13 -11.87 -6.37
N GLU A 46 -7.34 -12.61 -7.45
CA GLU A 46 -7.11 -14.05 -7.52
C GLU A 46 -6.37 -14.42 -8.81
N GLU A 47 -5.84 -15.63 -8.87
CA GLU A 47 -5.30 -16.20 -10.10
C GLU A 47 -6.41 -16.96 -10.83
N ASP A 48 -6.68 -16.61 -12.10
CA ASP A 48 -7.64 -17.31 -12.97
C ASP A 48 -7.12 -18.70 -13.42
N GLU A 49 -7.93 -19.44 -14.17
CA GLU A 49 -7.55 -20.77 -14.68
C GLU A 49 -6.35 -20.73 -15.65
N ASP A 50 -6.10 -19.57 -16.27
CA ASP A 50 -5.00 -19.33 -17.21
C ASP A 50 -3.71 -18.85 -16.52
N GLY A 51 -3.75 -18.60 -15.20
CA GLY A 51 -2.61 -18.14 -14.41
C GLY A 51 -2.44 -16.61 -14.40
N ASN A 52 -3.45 -15.83 -14.79
CA ASN A 52 -3.43 -14.37 -14.72
C ASN A 52 -4.02 -13.88 -13.41
N THR A 53 -3.47 -12.81 -12.86
CA THR A 53 -4.09 -12.12 -11.72
C THR A 53 -5.29 -11.32 -12.21
N VAL A 54 -6.48 -11.58 -11.66
CA VAL A 54 -7.74 -10.89 -11.98
C VAL A 54 -8.33 -10.25 -10.72
N ALA A 55 -9.02 -9.13 -10.86
CA ALA A 55 -9.79 -8.58 -9.73
C ALA A 55 -11.09 -9.33 -9.56
N VAL A 56 -11.50 -9.50 -8.32
CA VAL A 56 -12.68 -10.26 -7.96
C VAL A 56 -13.50 -9.55 -6.89
N GLU A 57 -14.81 -9.73 -6.96
CA GLU A 57 -15.73 -9.50 -5.87
C GLU A 57 -15.93 -10.83 -5.13
N TYR A 58 -15.60 -10.89 -3.85
CA TYR A 58 -15.87 -12.05 -3.02
C TYR A 58 -17.32 -12.04 -2.54
N ASP A 59 -18.02 -13.13 -2.82
CA ASP A 59 -19.40 -13.34 -2.39
C ASP A 59 -19.56 -14.80 -2.00
N GLY A 60 -19.64 -15.03 -0.69
CA GLY A 60 -19.50 -16.36 -0.11
C GLY A 60 -18.15 -16.98 -0.46
N ASP A 61 -18.08 -18.30 -0.59
CA ASP A 61 -16.89 -19.09 -0.93
C ASP A 61 -16.32 -18.85 -2.34
N LYS A 62 -16.93 -17.95 -3.12
CA LYS A 62 -16.61 -17.70 -4.51
C LYS A 62 -16.03 -16.31 -4.70
N ALA A 63 -15.18 -16.21 -5.70
CA ALA A 63 -14.66 -14.96 -6.23
C ALA A 63 -15.23 -14.76 -7.63
N TYR A 64 -15.95 -13.67 -7.85
CA TYR A 64 -16.51 -13.31 -9.16
C TYR A 64 -15.58 -12.32 -9.83
N VAL A 65 -15.03 -12.67 -10.99
CA VAL A 65 -14.15 -11.78 -11.74
C VAL A 65 -14.92 -10.52 -12.14
N ILE A 66 -14.31 -9.35 -11.94
CA ILE A 66 -14.89 -8.06 -12.29
C ILE A 66 -14.10 -7.41 -13.44
N ASP A 67 -14.81 -6.65 -14.26
CA ASP A 67 -14.22 -5.83 -15.33
C ASP A 67 -13.66 -4.50 -14.79
N ASP A 68 -13.02 -3.73 -15.67
CA ASP A 68 -12.44 -2.42 -15.34
C ASP A 68 -13.47 -1.39 -14.85
N ASN A 69 -14.76 -1.65 -15.04
CA ASN A 69 -15.87 -0.82 -14.57
C ASN A 69 -16.46 -1.33 -13.25
N GLY A 70 -15.92 -2.41 -12.67
CA GLY A 70 -16.39 -3.03 -11.43
C GLY A 70 -17.59 -3.96 -11.60
N ASN A 71 -17.96 -4.35 -12.83
CA ASN A 71 -19.07 -5.28 -13.07
C ASN A 71 -18.58 -6.72 -13.16
N ARG A 72 -19.34 -7.67 -12.61
CA ARG A 72 -19.04 -9.11 -12.73
C ARG A 72 -19.01 -9.53 -14.21
N THR A 73 -17.91 -10.14 -14.66
CA THR A 73 -17.74 -10.66 -16.03
C THR A 73 -18.52 -11.96 -16.26
N GLY A 74 -18.97 -12.60 -15.18
CA GLY A 74 -19.62 -13.91 -15.18
C GLY A 74 -18.66 -15.08 -14.91
N GLU A 75 -17.35 -14.82 -14.88
CA GLU A 75 -16.35 -15.81 -14.48
C GLU A 75 -16.28 -15.94 -12.95
N VAL A 76 -16.10 -17.18 -12.46
CA VAL A 76 -16.17 -17.50 -11.03
C VAL A 76 -15.02 -18.43 -10.64
N ILE A 77 -14.18 -17.97 -9.72
CA ILE A 77 -13.14 -18.74 -9.07
C ILE A 77 -13.74 -19.39 -7.82
N LYS A 78 -13.84 -20.72 -7.84
CA LYS A 78 -14.53 -21.52 -6.80
C LYS A 78 -13.72 -21.73 -5.52
N HIS A 79 -12.41 -21.58 -5.60
CA HIS A 79 -11.48 -21.76 -4.48
C HIS A 79 -10.48 -20.61 -4.45
N PRO A 80 -10.94 -19.39 -4.10
CA PRO A 80 -10.07 -18.23 -3.99
C PRO A 80 -9.00 -18.47 -2.91
N LYS A 81 -7.74 -18.26 -3.26
CA LYS A 81 -6.60 -18.50 -2.36
C LYS A 81 -6.34 -17.32 -1.44
N ASN A 82 -6.62 -16.11 -1.91
CA ASN A 82 -6.28 -14.86 -1.22
C ASN A 82 -7.40 -14.35 -0.31
N ARG A 83 -8.54 -15.05 -0.26
CA ARG A 83 -9.70 -14.74 0.59
C ARG A 83 -9.48 -14.98 2.09
N GLY A 84 -8.47 -15.78 2.47
CA GLY A 84 -8.37 -16.31 3.83
C GLY A 84 -9.45 -17.37 4.11
N GLU A 85 -9.15 -18.38 4.92
CA GLU A 85 -10.16 -19.37 5.31
C GLU A 85 -11.14 -18.76 6.32
N LYS A 86 -12.43 -18.64 5.96
CA LYS A 86 -13.50 -18.36 6.93
C LYS A 86 -13.82 -19.63 7.70
N THR A 87 -13.46 -19.67 8.98
CA THR A 87 -14.01 -20.64 9.95
C THR A 87 -15.51 -20.33 10.16
N PRO A 88 -16.41 -21.32 10.31
CA PRO A 88 -17.85 -21.06 10.46
C PRO A 88 -18.15 -20.13 11.64
N GLU A 89 -19.06 -19.18 11.43
CA GLU A 89 -19.52 -18.18 12.39
C GLU A 89 -19.79 -18.80 13.77
N THR A 90 -18.84 -18.63 14.68
CA THR A 90 -19.14 -18.72 16.10
C THR A 90 -19.49 -17.30 16.51
N LYS A 91 -20.72 -17.09 17.00
CA LYS A 91 -21.23 -15.81 17.49
C LYS A 91 -20.10 -15.04 18.16
N ALA A 92 -19.75 -13.89 17.59
CA ALA A 92 -18.81 -12.96 18.18
C ALA A 92 -19.30 -12.64 19.60
N ASN A 93 -18.65 -13.23 20.60
CA ASN A 93 -18.59 -12.56 21.87
C ASN A 93 -17.79 -11.31 21.60
N THR A 94 -18.45 -10.15 21.64
CA THR A 94 -17.80 -8.87 21.94
C THR A 94 -17.22 -8.98 23.34
N ALA A 95 -16.14 -9.75 23.48
CA ALA A 95 -15.15 -9.44 24.47
C ALA A 95 -14.48 -8.18 23.93
N SER A 96 -14.89 -7.02 24.47
CA SER A 96 -13.98 -5.89 24.52
C SER A 96 -12.70 -6.43 25.14
N ASP A 97 -11.68 -6.67 24.31
CA ASP A 97 -10.32 -6.83 24.80
C ASP A 97 -9.92 -5.47 25.37
N ASP A 98 -10.17 -5.35 26.66
CA ASP A 98 -9.83 -4.24 27.52
C ASP A 98 -8.30 -4.02 27.50
N ASN A 99 -7.90 -2.74 27.42
CA ASN A 99 -6.55 -2.22 27.70
C ASN A 99 -5.36 -2.61 26.80
N GLY A 100 -5.52 -2.50 25.48
CA GLY A 100 -4.37 -2.40 24.58
C GLY A 100 -3.75 -1.00 24.61
N LYS A 101 -2.56 -0.84 25.21
CA LYS A 101 -1.74 0.39 25.10
C LYS A 101 -1.69 0.83 23.63
N THR A 102 -2.08 2.07 23.33
CA THR A 102 -1.90 2.64 21.99
C THR A 102 -0.42 2.52 21.61
N PRO A 103 -0.07 1.90 20.47
CA PRO A 103 1.31 1.80 20.02
C PRO A 103 1.96 3.18 20.01
N ASN A 104 3.18 3.28 20.54
CA ASN A 104 3.93 4.52 20.45
C ASN A 104 4.24 4.82 18.98
N LYS A 105 3.98 6.06 18.57
CA LYS A 105 4.27 6.54 17.22
C LYS A 105 5.72 7.00 17.09
N GLN A 106 6.24 6.83 15.91
CA GLN A 106 7.49 7.27 15.35
C GLN A 106 7.21 8.52 14.51
N GLU A 107 7.74 9.67 14.92
CA GLU A 107 7.61 10.88 14.10
C GLU A 107 8.50 10.79 12.86
N ASP A 108 7.96 11.26 11.72
CA ASP A 108 8.73 11.52 10.52
C ASP A 108 9.91 12.46 10.83
N ARG A 109 11.07 12.23 10.19
CA ARG A 109 12.23 13.11 10.38
C ARG A 109 11.86 14.55 9.97
N PRO A 110 12.05 15.56 10.85
CA PRO A 110 11.55 16.91 10.63
C PRO A 110 12.35 17.71 9.59
N ASN A 111 13.59 17.33 9.29
CA ASN A 111 14.46 18.05 8.37
C ASN A 111 14.95 17.16 7.23
N VAL A 112 14.25 17.24 6.10
CA VAL A 112 14.63 16.59 4.84
C VAL A 112 15.23 17.64 3.89
N PRO A 113 16.55 17.63 3.65
CA PRO A 113 17.18 18.61 2.77
C PRO A 113 16.83 18.32 1.30
N ASN A 114 16.33 19.34 0.60
CA ASN A 114 16.15 19.26 -0.85
C ASN A 114 17.46 19.57 -1.57
N LYS A 115 18.15 18.51 -2.03
CA LYS A 115 19.40 18.63 -2.82
C LYS A 115 19.17 18.46 -4.32
N THR A 116 17.92 18.45 -4.77
CA THR A 116 17.58 18.23 -6.18
C THR A 116 17.82 19.48 -7.01
N ASP A 117 18.23 19.30 -8.26
CA ASP A 117 18.57 20.35 -9.22
C ASP A 117 17.74 20.23 -10.51
N GLY A 118 17.80 21.26 -11.37
CA GLY A 118 17.09 21.29 -12.64
C GLY A 118 15.81 22.15 -12.64
N GLU A 119 15.00 21.96 -13.68
CA GLU A 119 13.73 22.68 -13.87
C GLU A 119 12.69 22.17 -12.88
N GLU A 120 11.98 23.08 -12.20
CA GLU A 120 10.97 22.70 -11.22
C GLU A 120 9.79 22.01 -11.91
N THR A 121 9.35 20.88 -11.35
CA THR A 121 8.22 20.15 -11.89
C THR A 121 6.94 20.97 -11.83
N LYS A 122 6.13 20.88 -12.88
CA LYS A 122 4.81 21.54 -12.91
C LYS A 122 3.88 20.87 -11.90
N LYS A 123 2.97 21.67 -11.34
CA LYS A 123 1.89 21.18 -10.47
C LYS A 123 0.82 20.39 -11.23
N GLU A 124 0.64 20.70 -12.51
CA GLU A 124 -0.34 20.03 -13.36
C GLU A 124 0.18 18.65 -13.78
N LEU A 125 -0.64 17.63 -13.53
CA LEU A 125 -0.32 16.23 -13.81
C LEU A 125 -1.05 15.77 -15.07
N THR A 126 -0.33 15.06 -15.92
CA THR A 126 -0.89 14.44 -17.13
C THR A 126 -1.58 13.14 -16.78
N THR A 127 -2.53 12.73 -17.61
CA THR A 127 -3.12 11.38 -17.57
C THR A 127 -3.06 10.81 -18.96
N LEU A 128 -2.61 9.58 -19.06
CA LEU A 128 -2.62 8.84 -20.32
C LEU A 128 -3.72 7.77 -20.30
N PRO A 129 -4.26 7.39 -21.48
CA PRO A 129 -5.08 6.21 -21.61
C PRO A 129 -4.34 4.99 -21.07
N PHE A 130 -5.08 4.05 -20.49
CA PHE A 130 -4.52 2.88 -19.83
C PHE A 130 -3.55 2.08 -20.71
N ASP A 131 -3.95 1.83 -21.95
CA ASP A 131 -3.18 1.05 -22.94
C ASP A 131 -1.83 1.70 -23.31
N ASP A 132 -1.68 3.01 -23.06
CA ASP A 132 -0.46 3.77 -23.34
C ASP A 132 0.46 3.88 -22.11
N ILE A 133 0.01 3.42 -20.93
CA ILE A 133 0.79 3.49 -19.70
C ILE A 133 1.88 2.41 -19.74
N LYS A 134 3.12 2.86 -19.64
CA LYS A 134 4.30 2.00 -19.56
C LYS A 134 5.14 2.38 -18.35
N VAL A 135 5.04 1.57 -17.31
CA VAL A 135 5.79 1.75 -16.06
C VAL A 135 7.29 1.57 -16.36
N PRO A 136 8.15 2.56 -16.09
CA PRO A 136 9.61 2.44 -16.29
C PRO A 136 10.27 1.50 -15.28
N SER A 137 11.41 0.91 -15.65
CA SER A 137 12.29 0.15 -14.73
C SER A 137 13.28 1.05 -14.01
N THR A 138 13.94 0.56 -12.96
CA THR A 138 14.99 1.33 -12.25
C THR A 138 16.18 1.67 -13.13
N SER A 139 16.45 0.91 -14.20
CA SER A 139 17.51 1.20 -15.16
C SER A 139 17.18 2.35 -16.13
N ALA A 140 15.92 2.81 -16.17
CA ALA A 140 15.53 3.95 -17.00
C ALA A 140 16.30 5.21 -16.59
N SER A 141 16.42 6.14 -17.53
CA SER A 141 17.06 7.44 -17.31
C SER A 141 16.25 8.54 -17.99
N GLY A 142 16.27 9.72 -17.39
CA GLY A 142 15.46 10.85 -17.82
C GLY A 142 16.14 12.20 -17.64
N LYS A 143 15.39 13.27 -17.89
CA LYS A 143 15.89 14.64 -17.71
C LYS A 143 15.88 15.00 -16.23
N LYS A 144 16.98 15.53 -15.70
CA LYS A 144 17.02 16.04 -14.32
C LYS A 144 15.97 17.12 -14.09
N VAL A 145 15.26 17.02 -12.98
CA VAL A 145 14.21 17.96 -12.57
C VAL A 145 14.27 18.18 -11.06
N LYS A 146 13.74 19.33 -10.64
CA LYS A 146 13.65 19.71 -9.25
C LYS A 146 12.24 19.47 -8.73
N PHE A 147 12.13 18.78 -7.60
CA PHE A 147 10.88 18.66 -6.85
C PHE A 147 10.73 19.80 -5.85
N SER A 148 9.49 20.10 -5.46
CA SER A 148 9.22 21.00 -4.35
C SER A 148 9.73 20.40 -3.03
N ASN A 149 9.93 21.22 -2.00
CA ASN A 149 10.36 20.73 -0.69
C ASN A 149 9.35 19.75 -0.08
N ALA A 150 8.05 19.97 -0.30
CA ALA A 150 7.00 19.07 0.16
C ALA A 150 7.10 17.71 -0.53
N ASP A 151 7.23 17.70 -1.86
CA ASP A 151 7.36 16.45 -2.62
C ASP A 151 8.62 15.66 -2.21
N VAL A 152 9.75 16.34 -2.02
CA VAL A 152 10.99 15.70 -1.56
C VAL A 152 10.82 15.10 -0.15
N ALA A 153 10.16 15.82 0.76
CA ALA A 153 9.88 15.31 2.11
C ALA A 153 9.01 14.04 2.03
N THR A 154 7.87 14.12 1.35
CA THR A 154 6.94 12.99 1.19
C THR A 154 7.63 11.75 0.60
N VAL A 155 8.33 11.91 -0.52
CA VAL A 155 9.04 10.79 -1.16
C VAL A 155 10.15 10.25 -0.26
N THR A 156 10.84 11.11 0.49
CA THR A 156 11.87 10.67 1.43
C THR A 156 11.26 9.82 2.54
N HIS A 157 10.15 10.25 3.16
CA HIS A 157 9.48 9.47 4.20
C HIS A 157 8.96 8.13 3.67
N MET A 158 8.41 8.11 2.46
CA MET A 158 8.05 6.84 1.80
C MET A 158 9.26 5.93 1.63
N LEU A 159 10.42 6.47 1.26
CA LEU A 159 11.65 5.67 1.10
C LEU A 159 12.33 5.34 2.43
N GLU A 160 11.96 5.98 3.54
CA GLU A 160 12.50 5.75 4.89
C GLU A 160 11.64 4.79 5.72
N VAL A 161 10.59 4.19 5.14
CA VAL A 161 9.80 3.13 5.78
C VAL A 161 10.75 2.08 6.37
N PRO A 162 10.63 1.74 7.67
CA PRO A 162 11.51 0.77 8.30
C PRO A 162 11.64 -0.52 7.50
N TYR A 163 12.86 -1.03 7.36
CA TYR A 163 13.16 -2.28 6.65
C TYR A 163 12.77 -2.35 5.16
N LEU A 164 12.34 -1.25 4.53
CA LEU A 164 12.07 -1.19 3.09
C LEU A 164 13.28 -1.61 2.23
N TYR A 165 14.50 -1.38 2.73
CA TYR A 165 15.75 -1.76 2.07
C TYR A 165 16.02 -3.27 2.01
N MET A 166 15.20 -4.11 2.66
CA MET A 166 15.40 -5.55 2.70
C MET A 166 15.15 -6.23 1.35
N ALA A 167 14.42 -5.58 0.44
CA ALA A 167 14.17 -6.14 -0.87
C ALA A 167 14.20 -5.06 -1.97
N SER A 168 14.62 -5.47 -3.15
CA SER A 168 14.48 -4.72 -4.40
C SER A 168 13.43 -5.42 -5.27
N TYR A 169 12.73 -4.66 -6.10
CA TYR A 169 11.77 -5.19 -7.08
C TYR A 169 11.66 -4.23 -8.27
N GLU A 170 11.44 -4.78 -9.46
CA GLU A 170 11.24 -4.00 -10.68
C GLU A 170 9.77 -3.79 -11.03
N ASN A 171 9.53 -3.00 -12.07
CA ASN A 171 8.20 -2.68 -12.58
C ASN A 171 7.40 -3.91 -13.05
N THR A 172 8.06 -5.01 -13.40
CA THR A 172 7.43 -6.28 -13.80
C THR A 172 7.30 -7.29 -12.67
N ASP A 173 7.89 -7.00 -11.51
CA ASP A 173 7.94 -7.93 -10.39
C ASP A 173 6.74 -7.71 -9.47
N GLN A 174 6.36 -8.77 -8.74
CA GLN A 174 5.46 -8.64 -7.61
C GLN A 174 6.17 -7.90 -6.46
N VAL A 175 5.40 -7.12 -5.70
CA VAL A 175 5.93 -6.49 -4.48
C VAL A 175 6.26 -7.59 -3.47
N PRO A 176 7.49 -7.67 -2.93
CA PRO A 176 7.84 -8.66 -1.93
C PRO A 176 7.01 -8.47 -0.65
N ILE A 177 6.39 -9.54 -0.15
CA ILE A 177 5.57 -9.53 1.07
C ILE A 177 6.37 -9.02 2.28
N SER A 178 7.66 -9.31 2.35
CA SER A 178 8.55 -8.83 3.42
C SER A 178 8.48 -7.31 3.59
N ILE A 179 8.69 -6.55 2.52
CA ILE A 179 8.66 -5.09 2.58
C ILE A 179 7.23 -4.55 2.64
N ALA A 180 6.27 -5.22 2.01
CA ALA A 180 4.87 -4.82 2.08
C ALA A 180 4.32 -4.88 3.52
N THR A 181 4.79 -5.85 4.32
CA THR A 181 4.38 -5.99 5.71
C THR A 181 4.83 -4.80 6.56
N HIS A 182 6.04 -4.30 6.33
CA HIS A 182 6.55 -3.08 6.98
C HIS A 182 5.84 -1.81 6.49
N VAL A 183 5.55 -1.72 5.19
CA VAL A 183 4.77 -0.60 4.63
C VAL A 183 3.37 -0.56 5.23
N ALA A 184 2.69 -1.71 5.38
CA ALA A 184 1.38 -1.78 6.03
C ALA A 184 1.45 -1.21 7.46
N CYS A 185 2.46 -1.60 8.24
CA CYS A 185 2.67 -1.08 9.59
C CYS A 185 2.86 0.46 9.58
N TRP A 186 3.71 0.97 8.69
CA TRP A 186 3.99 2.40 8.57
C TRP A 186 2.78 3.22 8.09
N MET A 187 1.92 2.66 7.23
CA MET A 187 0.72 3.37 6.78
C MET A 187 -0.33 3.49 7.90
N LEU A 188 -0.56 2.41 8.65
CA LEU A 188 -1.50 2.39 9.78
C LEU A 188 -1.12 3.38 10.89
N GLU A 189 0.17 3.57 11.13
CA GLU A 189 0.68 4.60 12.03
C GLU A 189 0.17 6.01 11.70
N ARG A 190 0.06 6.30 10.40
CA ARG A 190 -0.27 7.62 9.85
C ARG A 190 -1.77 7.88 9.76
N GLU A 191 -2.61 6.86 9.82
CA GLU A 191 -4.07 7.02 9.86
C GLU A 191 -4.55 7.75 11.13
N ASN A 192 -3.66 7.91 12.13
CA ASN A 192 -3.92 8.63 13.37
C ASN A 192 -5.13 8.10 14.16
N LEU A 193 -5.43 6.81 14.02
CA LEU A 193 -6.52 6.15 14.70
C LEU A 193 -6.10 5.66 16.09
N ASN A 194 -7.01 5.75 17.06
CA ASN A 194 -6.83 5.22 18.41
C ASN A 194 -7.24 3.74 18.49
N THR A 195 -6.76 2.92 17.55
CA THR A 195 -7.01 1.48 17.49
C THR A 195 -5.71 0.75 17.17
N SER A 196 -5.63 -0.52 17.58
CA SER A 196 -4.58 -1.45 17.16
C SER A 196 -5.12 -2.52 16.22
N SER A 197 -6.42 -2.51 15.88
CA SER A 197 -7.05 -3.47 14.99
C SER A 197 -7.72 -2.75 13.82
N PHE A 198 -7.48 -3.24 12.61
CA PHE A 198 -7.87 -2.61 11.35
C PHE A 198 -8.51 -3.65 10.42
N ALA A 199 -9.58 -3.26 9.73
CA ALA A 199 -10.18 -4.11 8.72
C ALA A 199 -9.17 -4.40 7.60
N SER A 200 -9.14 -5.63 7.09
CA SER A 200 -8.19 -6.02 6.05
C SER A 200 -8.26 -5.16 4.79
N GLY A 201 -9.47 -4.73 4.40
CA GLY A 201 -9.71 -3.87 3.24
C GLY A 201 -8.97 -2.54 3.32
N THR A 202 -8.93 -1.92 4.51
CA THR A 202 -8.17 -0.69 4.75
C THR A 202 -6.69 -0.91 4.46
N VAL A 203 -6.11 -1.96 5.02
CA VAL A 203 -4.67 -2.27 4.86
C VAL A 203 -4.32 -2.58 3.41
N VAL A 204 -5.16 -3.34 2.70
CA VAL A 204 -4.94 -3.69 1.29
C VAL A 204 -5.06 -2.46 0.39
N ILE A 205 -6.01 -1.57 0.66
CA ILE A 205 -6.15 -0.30 -0.08
C ILE A 205 -4.95 0.62 0.17
N ASP A 206 -4.46 0.69 1.40
CA ASP A 206 -3.27 1.45 1.73
C ASP A 206 -2.03 0.95 0.99
N LEU A 207 -1.79 -0.36 1.01
CA LEU A 207 -0.73 -0.96 0.22
C LEU A 207 -0.88 -0.68 -1.27
N PHE A 208 -2.12 -0.75 -1.79
CA PHE A 208 -2.40 -0.36 -3.17
C PHE A 208 -2.05 1.10 -3.40
N ASN A 209 -2.40 2.04 -2.50
CA ASN A 209 -2.05 3.45 -2.65
C ASN A 209 -0.54 3.70 -2.63
N TYR A 210 0.20 2.99 -1.78
CA TYR A 210 1.65 3.13 -1.69
C TYR A 210 2.38 2.57 -2.90
N PHE A 211 1.98 1.42 -3.44
CA PHE A 211 2.66 0.76 -4.58
C PHE A 211 1.99 1.04 -5.94
N ASP A 212 0.76 1.56 -5.94
CA ASP A 212 -0.17 1.68 -7.07
C ASP A 212 -0.14 0.39 -7.92
N ARG A 213 -0.24 -0.73 -7.19
CA ARG A 213 -0.45 -2.11 -7.65
C ARG A 213 -0.83 -2.99 -6.46
N THR A 214 -1.46 -4.12 -6.76
CA THR A 214 -1.81 -5.13 -5.76
C THR A 214 -0.57 -5.83 -5.20
N VAL A 215 -0.54 -5.99 -3.88
CA VAL A 215 0.37 -6.92 -3.21
C VAL A 215 -0.31 -8.29 -3.16
N VAL A 216 0.01 -9.14 -4.14
CA VAL A 216 -0.59 -10.47 -4.30
C VAL A 216 -0.32 -11.33 -3.06
N SER A 217 -1.33 -12.07 -2.58
CA SER A 217 -1.21 -13.00 -1.44
C SER A 217 -0.78 -12.38 -0.10
N PHE A 218 -0.95 -11.07 0.07
CA PHE A 218 -0.57 -10.38 1.30
C PHE A 218 -1.24 -10.97 2.56
N LYS A 219 -2.58 -11.12 2.57
CA LYS A 219 -3.32 -11.66 3.72
C LYS A 219 -2.81 -13.06 4.14
N THR A 220 -2.52 -13.92 3.17
CA THR A 220 -2.12 -15.32 3.44
C THR A 220 -0.65 -15.47 3.82
N GLU A 221 0.22 -14.56 3.37
CA GLU A 221 1.67 -14.71 3.55
C GLU A 221 2.29 -13.76 4.57
N CYS A 222 1.64 -12.64 4.92
CA CYS A 222 2.23 -11.60 5.78
C CYS A 222 2.71 -12.16 7.12
N ASN A 223 1.98 -13.11 7.71
CA ASN A 223 2.33 -13.70 9.02
C ASN A 223 3.65 -14.47 9.02
N SER A 224 4.22 -14.78 7.84
CA SER A 224 5.58 -15.35 7.74
C SER A 224 6.68 -14.34 8.06
N TYR A 225 6.34 -13.05 8.10
CA TYR A 225 7.25 -11.92 8.34
C TYR A 225 7.00 -11.23 9.67
N THR A 226 6.27 -11.89 10.58
CA THR A 226 5.81 -11.32 11.84
C THR A 226 6.13 -12.26 13.00
N GLY A 227 6.19 -11.72 14.23
CA GLY A 227 6.44 -12.51 15.44
C GLY A 227 7.89 -13.01 15.67
N ASN A 228 8.08 -13.77 16.77
CA ASN A 228 9.38 -14.09 17.37
C ASN A 228 10.32 -14.98 16.53
N GLY A 229 9.88 -15.53 15.40
CA GLY A 229 10.69 -16.37 14.51
C GLY A 229 11.15 -15.66 13.24
N ALA A 230 10.57 -14.51 12.90
CA ALA A 230 10.89 -13.78 11.69
C ALA A 230 12.13 -12.89 11.89
N THR A 231 13.00 -12.85 10.89
CA THR A 231 14.11 -11.89 10.87
C THR A 231 13.56 -10.50 10.57
N ASN A 232 13.83 -9.52 11.44
CA ASN A 232 13.25 -8.17 11.37
C ASN A 232 11.72 -8.21 11.32
N ALA A 233 11.10 -8.90 12.28
CA ALA A 233 9.65 -9.07 12.32
C ALA A 233 8.92 -7.73 12.38
N ALA A 234 7.97 -7.52 11.46
CA ALA A 234 7.06 -6.38 11.51
C ALA A 234 6.04 -6.55 12.66
N PRO A 235 5.66 -5.48 13.39
CA PRO A 235 4.77 -5.56 14.53
C PRO A 235 3.29 -5.54 14.12
N ILE A 236 2.93 -6.35 13.13
CA ILE A 236 1.58 -6.47 12.59
C ILE A 236 1.27 -7.96 12.37
N THR A 237 0.03 -8.40 12.58
CA THR A 237 -0.39 -9.78 12.29
C THR A 237 -1.77 -9.79 11.67
N TYR A 238 -2.00 -10.64 10.67
CA TYR A 238 -3.31 -10.90 10.10
C TYR A 238 -4.05 -12.00 10.88
N ASN A 239 -5.32 -11.77 11.16
CA ASN A 239 -6.24 -12.74 11.73
C ASN A 239 -7.31 -13.11 10.68
N SER A 240 -7.30 -14.36 10.24
CA SER A 240 -8.26 -14.88 9.26
C SER A 240 -9.66 -15.09 9.84
N ASP A 241 -9.81 -15.26 11.16
CA ASP A 241 -11.11 -15.56 11.77
C ASP A 241 -12.08 -14.37 11.69
N ASN A 242 -11.56 -13.14 11.74
CA ASN A 242 -12.35 -11.92 11.68
C ASN A 242 -11.88 -10.94 10.60
N ASP A 243 -10.98 -11.38 9.72
CA ASP A 243 -10.42 -10.62 8.60
C ASP A 243 -9.87 -9.24 9.01
N THR A 244 -9.05 -9.21 10.07
CA THR A 244 -8.41 -8.00 10.57
C THR A 244 -6.90 -8.10 10.63
N PHE A 245 -6.23 -6.96 10.55
CA PHE A 245 -4.82 -6.83 10.95
C PHE A 245 -4.75 -6.20 12.33
N LYS A 246 -3.82 -6.69 13.15
CA LYS A 246 -3.56 -6.19 14.49
C LYS A 246 -2.11 -5.76 14.66
N ILE A 247 -1.89 -4.54 15.15
CA ILE A 247 -0.58 -4.07 15.59
C ILE A 247 -0.25 -4.73 16.94
N THR A 248 0.90 -5.40 17.01
CA THR A 248 1.26 -6.28 18.13
C THR A 248 2.19 -5.63 19.16
N SER A 249 2.82 -4.50 18.82
CA SER A 249 3.71 -3.74 19.71
C SER A 249 3.78 -2.27 19.28
N ASP A 250 4.72 -1.51 19.84
CA ASP A 250 5.04 -0.15 19.34
C ASP A 250 5.46 -0.22 17.85
N TYR A 251 5.23 0.88 17.12
CA TYR A 251 5.59 1.01 15.71
C TYR A 251 7.12 0.95 15.51
N GLU A 252 7.52 0.66 14.29
CA GLU A 252 8.91 0.35 13.98
C GLU A 252 9.82 1.59 14.06
N ALA A 253 10.94 1.42 14.75
CA ALA A 253 11.96 2.46 14.79
C ALA A 253 12.62 2.65 13.41
N ALA A 254 13.03 3.90 13.14
CA ALA A 254 13.75 4.27 11.94
C ALA A 254 15.01 3.41 11.78
N THR A 255 15.16 2.80 10.61
CA THR A 255 16.27 1.89 10.31
C THR A 255 17.31 2.50 9.38
N HIS A 256 16.95 3.55 8.65
CA HIS A 256 17.84 4.24 7.74
C HIS A 256 17.31 5.64 7.43
N GLU A 257 18.19 6.47 6.90
CA GLU A 257 17.89 7.80 6.38
C GLU A 257 18.25 7.85 4.90
N VAL A 258 17.36 8.43 4.11
CA VAL A 258 17.55 8.69 2.69
C VAL A 258 17.84 10.18 2.51
N THR A 259 18.82 10.48 1.67
CA THR A 259 19.04 11.82 1.13
C THR A 259 18.86 11.75 -0.37
N ILE A 260 17.75 12.30 -0.88
CA ILE A 260 17.51 12.39 -2.32
C ILE A 260 18.51 13.36 -2.93
N THR A 261 19.35 12.86 -3.84
CA THR A 261 20.40 13.62 -4.50
C THR A 261 20.04 14.02 -5.93
N GLU A 262 19.13 13.29 -6.57
CA GLU A 262 18.74 13.56 -7.95
C GLU A 262 17.34 13.00 -8.24
N ILE A 263 16.59 13.74 -9.05
CA ILE A 263 15.31 13.29 -9.61
C ILE A 263 15.35 13.46 -11.12
N GLN A 264 14.90 12.44 -11.84
CA GLN A 264 14.83 12.46 -13.29
C GLN A 264 13.38 12.24 -13.73
N ASN A 265 12.87 13.13 -14.59
CA ASN A 265 11.59 12.98 -15.26
C ASN A 265 11.73 11.90 -16.36
N LEU A 266 10.98 10.82 -16.21
CA LEU A 266 10.95 9.69 -17.15
C LEU A 266 9.84 9.82 -18.20
N GLY A 267 9.05 10.90 -18.14
CA GLY A 267 7.92 11.17 -19.01
C GLY A 267 6.71 10.29 -18.69
N ASN A 268 5.87 10.09 -19.72
CA ASN A 268 4.68 9.24 -19.63
C ASN A 268 3.69 9.78 -18.57
N ASN A 269 3.11 8.91 -17.73
CA ASN A 269 2.07 9.22 -16.74
C ASN A 269 2.64 9.81 -15.43
N ASN A 270 3.49 10.83 -15.52
CA ASN A 270 4.20 11.48 -14.40
C ASN A 270 5.15 10.54 -13.63
N TYR A 271 5.94 9.73 -14.36
CA TYR A 271 6.95 8.89 -13.74
C TYR A 271 8.26 9.63 -13.51
N TYR A 272 8.87 9.36 -12.37
CA TYR A 272 10.16 9.92 -11.99
C TYR A 272 11.09 8.85 -11.44
N LYS A 273 12.36 8.94 -11.78
CA LYS A 273 13.43 8.19 -11.11
C LYS A 273 13.98 9.05 -9.99
N VAL A 274 14.01 8.50 -8.77
CA VAL A 274 14.58 9.11 -7.58
C VAL A 274 15.87 8.38 -7.26
N ILE A 275 16.96 9.14 -7.10
CA ILE A 275 18.26 8.60 -6.73
C ILE A 275 18.66 9.24 -5.40
N GLY A 276 18.93 8.40 -4.41
CA GLY A 276 19.32 8.85 -3.08
C GLY A 276 20.49 8.07 -2.50
N THR A 277 21.21 8.73 -1.59
CA THR A 277 22.19 8.06 -0.72
C THR A 277 21.50 7.59 0.56
N VAL A 278 21.91 6.44 1.06
CA VAL A 278 21.33 5.80 2.23
C VAL A 278 22.35 5.78 3.36
N LYS A 279 21.90 6.14 4.56
CA LYS A 279 22.68 6.05 5.78
C LYS A 279 21.93 5.17 6.77
N ALA A 280 22.57 4.09 7.23
CA ALA A 280 22.00 3.23 8.26
C ALA A 280 21.77 4.01 9.56
N ALA A 281 20.64 3.77 10.21
CA ALA A 281 20.42 4.24 11.58
C ALA A 281 21.31 3.45 12.54
N ASN A 282 21.71 4.09 13.66
CA ASN A 282 22.54 3.44 14.67
C ASN A 282 21.85 2.18 15.21
N GLY A 283 22.53 1.03 15.14
CA GLY A 283 22.00 -0.25 15.62
C GLY A 283 21.10 -0.98 14.63
N SER A 284 20.82 -0.41 13.45
CA SER A 284 20.14 -1.12 12.36
C SER A 284 21.08 -2.08 11.63
N ASN A 285 20.53 -3.08 10.96
CA ASN A 285 21.24 -3.99 10.05
C ASN A 285 21.23 -3.51 8.59
N CYS A 286 20.86 -2.24 8.33
CA CYS A 286 20.88 -1.66 7.00
C CYS A 286 22.32 -1.58 6.47
N LYS A 287 22.54 -2.18 5.29
CA LYS A 287 23.83 -2.14 4.58
C LYS A 287 23.74 -1.36 3.27
N ALA A 288 22.55 -0.92 2.87
CA ALA A 288 22.36 -0.15 1.67
C ALA A 288 23.05 1.22 1.81
N THR A 289 23.69 1.65 0.74
CA THR A 289 24.36 2.95 0.63
C THR A 289 23.69 3.84 -0.42
N LYS A 290 22.87 3.24 -1.29
CA LYS A 290 22.16 3.93 -2.36
C LYS A 290 20.78 3.30 -2.59
N VAL A 291 19.84 4.15 -2.98
CA VAL A 291 18.52 3.76 -3.47
C VAL A 291 18.26 4.38 -4.84
N GLU A 292 17.71 3.58 -5.75
CA GLU A 292 17.10 4.04 -6.99
C GLU A 292 15.63 3.59 -6.99
N ALA A 293 14.71 4.53 -7.00
CA ALA A 293 13.28 4.26 -7.01
C ALA A 293 12.65 4.80 -8.29
N VAL A 294 11.69 4.08 -8.85
CA VAL A 294 10.75 4.64 -9.83
C VAL A 294 9.47 4.95 -9.07
N ILE A 295 9.02 6.20 -9.13
CA ILE A 295 7.78 6.66 -8.51
C ILE A 295 6.84 7.25 -9.56
N GLN A 296 5.56 7.26 -9.24
CA GLN A 296 4.55 8.01 -9.97
C GLN A 296 4.04 9.14 -9.08
N LYS A 297 3.92 10.35 -9.63
CA LYS A 297 3.17 11.42 -8.97
C LYS A 297 1.70 11.27 -9.37
N ASN A 298 0.85 10.93 -8.41
CA ASN A 298 -0.52 10.52 -8.67
C ASN A 298 -1.43 11.74 -8.85
N LYS A 299 -2.26 11.73 -9.92
CA LYS A 299 -3.29 12.75 -10.14
C LYS A 299 -4.52 12.53 -9.29
N LEU A 300 -4.87 11.26 -9.08
CA LEU A 300 -5.95 10.87 -8.18
C LEU A 300 -5.43 10.84 -6.74
N ASP A 301 -6.34 11.05 -5.80
CA ASP A 301 -6.06 11.33 -4.39
C ASP A 301 -5.61 10.04 -3.67
N SER A 302 -4.35 9.66 -3.88
CA SER A 302 -3.65 8.77 -2.94
C SER A 302 -3.28 9.61 -1.71
N SER A 303 -3.46 9.09 -0.50
CA SER A 303 -3.14 9.78 0.77
C SER A 303 -1.72 10.38 0.82
N LEU A 304 -0.79 9.82 0.03
CA LEU A 304 0.61 10.25 -0.08
C LEU A 304 0.91 11.12 -1.31
N GLY A 305 0.00 11.23 -2.29
CA GLY A 305 0.23 11.90 -3.58
C GLY A 305 1.27 11.22 -4.52
N PHE A 306 1.88 10.13 -4.06
CA PHE A 306 2.91 9.38 -4.78
C PHE A 306 2.72 7.88 -4.58
N SER A 307 3.21 7.10 -5.54
CA SER A 307 3.31 5.65 -5.44
C SER A 307 4.69 5.16 -5.89
N VAL A 308 5.17 4.07 -5.29
CA VAL A 308 6.46 3.43 -5.59
C VAL A 308 6.24 2.26 -6.55
N LYS A 309 6.88 2.32 -7.71
CA LYS A 309 6.71 1.37 -8.80
C LYS A 309 7.85 0.37 -8.95
N ALA A 310 9.04 0.75 -8.51
CA ALA A 310 10.21 -0.10 -8.48
C ALA A 310 11.20 0.44 -7.44
N LEU A 311 11.95 -0.45 -6.82
CA LEU A 311 12.99 -0.13 -5.84
C LEU A 311 14.23 -0.96 -6.10
N LYS A 312 15.38 -0.29 -6.06
CA LYS A 312 16.69 -0.93 -6.09
C LYS A 312 17.60 -0.36 -5.01
N TRP A 313 18.04 -1.23 -4.12
CA TRP A 313 18.97 -0.92 -3.05
C TRP A 313 20.35 -1.52 -3.36
N SER A 314 21.43 -0.79 -3.03
CA SER A 314 22.82 -1.24 -3.21
C SER A 314 23.77 -0.67 -2.17
#